data_AF-X1B5E5-F1
#
_entry.id   AF-X1B5E5-F1
#
_cell.length_a   1.000
_cell.length_b   1.000
_cell.length_c   1.000
_cell.angle_alpha   90.00
_cell.angle_beta   90.00
_cell.angle_gamma   90.00
#
_symmetry.space_group_name_H-M   'P 1'
#
loop_
_entity.id
_entity.type
_entity.pdbx_description
1 polymer ?
#
loop_
_entity_poly.entity_id
_entity_poly.type
_entity_poly.pdbx_seq_one_letter_code
_entity_poly.pdbx_strand_id
1 'polypeptide(L)' 'MVREKGFTLLPKIEEEIYQILALPFIVPELREDRGEIEVAKNNNLPNLVELSEINGDLHVHTVWSDGG' A
#
# COMPACT_ATOMS: atom_id res chain seq x y z
N MET A 1 38.21 10.06 -18.91
CA MET A 1 37.01 10.00 -18.04
C MET A 1 35.88 9.42 -18.89
N VAL A 2 35.64 8.10 -18.79
CA VAL A 2 34.58 7.45 -19.56
C VAL A 2 33.27 7.71 -18.82
N ARG A 3 32.31 8.39 -19.46
CA ARG A 3 30.95 8.51 -18.93
C ARG A 3 30.22 7.22 -19.27
N GLU A 4 29.88 6.41 -18.28
CA GLU A 4 28.89 5.34 -18.47
C GLU A 4 27.55 5.98 -18.88
N LYS A 5 26.93 5.44 -19.94
CA LYS A 5 25.57 5.83 -20.29
C LYS A 5 24.63 5.25 -19.24
N GLY A 6 24.00 6.12 -18.45
CA GLY A 6 22.85 5.73 -17.64
C GLY A 6 21.72 5.23 -18.55
N PHE A 7 20.90 4.31 -18.03
CA PHE A 7 19.67 3.86 -18.68
C PHE A 7 18.47 4.36 -17.87
N THR A 8 17.37 4.64 -18.57
CA THR A 8 16.10 5.04 -17.95
C THR A 8 15.22 3.82 -17.80
N LEU A 9 14.71 3.60 -16.59
CA LEU A 9 13.64 2.63 -16.34
C LEU A 9 12.29 3.30 -16.61
N LEU A 10 11.41 2.61 -17.34
CA LEU A 10 10.08 3.11 -17.72
C LEU A 10 9.00 2.15 -17.21
N PRO A 11 8.80 2.05 -15.89
CA PRO A 11 7.76 1.22 -15.31
C PRO A 11 6.38 1.72 -15.71
N LYS A 12 5.45 0.81 -15.97
CA LYS A 12 4.08 1.12 -16.38
C LYS A 12 3.11 1.22 -15.20
N ILE A 13 3.44 0.56 -14.11
CA ILE A 13 2.64 0.48 -12.88
C ILE A 13 3.55 0.60 -11.66
N GLU A 14 2.96 0.94 -10.50
CA GLU A 14 3.73 1.15 -9.27
C GLU A 14 4.44 -0.13 -8.81
N GLU A 15 3.82 -1.30 -8.98
CA GLU A 15 4.36 -2.61 -8.60
C GLU A 15 5.71 -2.87 -9.26
N GLU A 16 5.89 -2.45 -10.52
CA GLU A 16 7.17 -2.58 -11.23
C GLU A 16 8.26 -1.74 -10.56
N ILE A 17 7.93 -0.59 -9.98
CA ILE A 17 8.87 0.25 -9.23
C ILE A 17 9.35 -0.51 -7.97
N TYR A 18 8.43 -1.08 -7.20
CA TYR A 18 8.78 -1.86 -6.01
C TYR A 18 9.63 -3.09 -6.37
N GLN A 19 9.30 -3.79 -7.46
CA GLN A 19 10.09 -4.92 -7.96
C GLN A 19 11.51 -4.51 -8.36
N ILE A 20 11.69 -3.37 -9.06
CA ILE A 20 13.01 -2.80 -9.40
C ILE A 20 13.84 -2.56 -8.12
N LEU A 21 13.18 -2.14 -7.04
CA LEU A 21 13.81 -1.89 -5.73
C LEU A 21 13.98 -3.16 -4.89
N ALA A 22 13.64 -4.34 -5.41
CA ALA A 22 13.63 -5.62 -4.70
C ALA A 22 12.78 -5.59 -3.42
N LEU A 23 11.64 -4.89 -3.48
CA LEU A 23 10.64 -4.83 -2.42
C LEU A 23 9.33 -5.45 -2.90
N PRO A 24 8.54 -6.07 -2.00
CA PRO A 24 7.14 -6.34 -2.30
C PRO A 24 6.38 -5.02 -2.51
N PHE A 25 5.25 -5.07 -3.19
CA PHE A 25 4.36 -3.91 -3.31
C PHE A 25 3.83 -3.52 -1.93
N ILE A 26 4.08 -2.27 -1.52
CA ILE A 26 3.57 -1.70 -0.28
C ILE A 26 2.34 -0.88 -0.63
N VAL A 27 1.18 -1.27 -0.10
CA VAL A 27 -0.07 -0.54 -0.33
C VAL A 27 0.00 0.89 0.22
N PRO A 28 -0.67 1.88 -0.40
CA PRO A 28 -0.57 3.29 -0.02
C PRO A 28 -0.78 3.57 1.46
N GLU A 29 -1.72 2.87 2.10
CA GLU A 29 -2.12 3.05 3.51
C GLU A 29 -0.99 2.76 4.51
N LEU A 30 0.06 2.04 4.09
CA LEU A 30 1.22 1.72 4.93
C LEU A 30 2.41 2.69 4.73
N ARG A 31 2.39 3.57 3.73
CA ARG A 31 3.55 4.39 3.28
C ARG A 31 3.75 5.65 4.12
N GLU A 32 3.97 5.49 5.42
CA GLU A 32 4.04 6.59 6.40
C GLU A 32 5.40 6.70 7.11
N ASP A 33 6.44 5.99 6.65
CA ASP A 33 7.77 5.94 7.29
C ASP A 33 7.71 5.48 8.76
N ARG A 34 6.91 4.44 9.00
CA ARG A 34 6.68 3.86 10.36
C ARG A 34 7.22 2.45 10.51
N GLY A 35 8.05 2.01 9.57
CA GLY A 35 8.72 0.70 9.58
C GLY A 35 8.29 -0.25 8.45
N GLU A 36 7.45 0.22 7.53
CA GLU A 36 6.94 -0.56 6.40
C GLU A 36 8.06 -1.06 5.49
N ILE A 37 9.16 -0.30 5.33
CA ILE A 37 10.29 -0.68 4.48
C ILE A 37 11.08 -1.84 5.09
N GLU A 38 11.38 -1.77 6.39
CA GLU A 38 12.08 -2.82 7.13
C GLU A 38 11.29 -4.12 7.13
N VAL A 39 9.97 -4.01 7.31
CA VAL A 39 9.05 -5.14 7.29
C VAL A 39 8.91 -5.72 5.87
N ALA A 40 8.82 -4.87 4.85
CA ALA A 40 8.76 -5.26 3.43
C ALA A 40 10.01 -6.03 2.99
N LYS A 41 11.22 -5.60 3.40
CA LYS A 41 12.47 -6.30 3.11
C LYS A 41 12.50 -7.74 3.64
N ASN A 42 11.77 -8.00 4.72
CA ASN A 42 11.64 -9.32 5.33
C ASN A 42 10.41 -10.10 4.81
N ASN A 43 9.71 -9.59 3.79
CA ASN A 43 8.45 -10.15 3.26
C ASN A 43 7.40 -10.41 4.34
N ASN A 44 7.32 -9.53 5.34
CA ASN A 44 6.46 -9.70 6.51
C ASN A 44 5.41 -8.59 6.66
N LEU A 45 5.00 -7.97 5.55
CA LEU A 45 3.96 -6.94 5.56
C LEU A 45 2.65 -7.51 6.14
N PRO A 46 1.89 -6.72 6.92
CA PRO A 46 0.63 -7.18 7.46
C PRO A 46 -0.40 -7.36 6.33
N ASN A 47 -1.29 -8.33 6.51
CA ASN A 47 -2.51 -8.39 5.71
C ASN A 47 -3.49 -7.35 6.26
N LEU A 48 -3.95 -6.43 5.40
CA LEU A 48 -4.97 -5.45 5.78
C LEU A 48 -6.36 -6.06 5.61
N VAL A 49 -7.31 -5.53 6.40
CA VAL A 49 -8.72 -5.87 6.23
C VAL A 49 -9.25 -5.25 4.95
N GLU A 50 -9.95 -6.05 4.15
CA GLU A 50 -10.60 -5.64 2.93
C GLU A 50 -12.09 -5.35 3.16
N LEU A 51 -12.69 -4.54 2.29
CA LEU A 51 -14.11 -4.21 2.38
C LEU A 51 -15.01 -5.46 2.35
N SER A 52 -14.61 -6.50 1.61
CA SER A 52 -15.33 -7.78 1.53
C SER A 52 -15.33 -8.58 2.83
N GLU A 53 -14.45 -8.26 3.79
CA GLU A 53 -14.36 -8.90 5.09
C GLU A 53 -15.24 -8.19 6.15
N ILE A 54 -15.82 -7.04 5.82
CA ILE A 54 -16.72 -6.29 6.70
C ILE A 54 -18.12 -6.92 6.68
N ASN A 55 -18.56 -7.47 7.82
CA ASN A 55 -19.83 -8.18 7.94
C ASN A 55 -21.06 -7.30 8.24
N GLY A 56 -20.86 -6.01 8.50
CA GLY A 56 -21.95 -5.07 8.79
C GLY A 56 -21.45 -3.75 9.34
N ASP A 57 -22.37 -2.79 9.42
CA ASP A 57 -22.18 -1.50 10.08
C ASP A 57 -22.83 -1.53 11.47
N LEU A 58 -22.06 -1.17 12.50
CA LEU A 58 -22.48 -1.22 13.90
C LEU A 58 -22.87 0.15 14.46
N HIS A 59 -22.75 1.21 13.69
CA HIS A 59 -23.14 2.55 14.11
C HIS A 59 -23.89 3.28 13.00
N VAL A 60 -25.22 3.15 13.04
CA VAL A 60 -26.12 3.77 12.06
C VAL A 60 -27.12 4.69 12.76
N HIS A 61 -27.41 5.81 12.11
CA HIS A 61 -28.43 6.76 12.55
C HIS A 61 -29.79 6.40 11.90
N THR A 62 -30.89 6.73 12.58
CA THR A 62 -32.25 6.50 12.08
C THR A 62 -33.13 7.72 12.37
N VAL A 63 -34.34 7.76 11.78
CA VAL A 63 -35.36 8.80 12.04
C VAL A 63 -35.81 8.91 13.50
N TRP A 64 -35.42 7.95 14.36
CA TRP A 64 -35.65 8.02 15.80
C TRP A 64 -34.75 9.04 16.52
N SER A 65 -33.66 9.47 15.87
CA SER A 65 -32.84 10.60 16.31
C SER A 65 -32.80 11.68 15.22
N ASP A 66 -31.77 11.63 14.40
CA ASP A 66 -31.32 12.62 13.43
C ASP A 66 -30.91 11.97 12.10
N GLY A 67 -31.14 10.66 11.96
CA GLY A 67 -31.09 10.01 10.66
C GLY A 67 -32.25 10.51 9.79
N GLY A 68 -31.96 10.83 8.53
CA GLY A 68 -32.95 11.31 7.56
C GLY A 68 -33.94 10.25 7.10
#